data_AF-A0A7H8NGH5-F1
#
_entry.id   AF-A0A7H8NGH5-F1
#
_cell.length_a   1.000
_cell.length_b   1.000
_cell.length_c   1.000
_cell.angle_alpha   90.00
_cell.angle_beta   90.00
_cell.angle_gamma   90.00
#
_symmetry.space_group_name_H-M   'P 1'
#
loop_
_entity.id
_entity.type
_entity.pdbx_description
1 polymer ?
#
loop_
_entity_poly.entity_id
_entity_poly.type
_entity_poly.pdbx_seq_one_letter_code
_entity_poly.pdbx_strand_id
1 'polypeptide(L)' 'MSAPTARPERFVRSPVVLRDGQWWLVSEAGSILATDPTFTSRLDGYAQAMVAADQAVADLRARESEPPPRDAGGQR' A
#
# COMPACT_ATOMS: atom_id res chain seq x y z
N MET A 1 21.21 10.64 7.01
CA MET A 1 19.78 10.67 6.61
C MET A 1 19.25 9.26 6.73
N SER A 2 18.33 9.01 7.67
CA SER A 2 17.74 7.68 7.86
C SER A 2 16.68 7.44 6.78
N ALA A 3 16.76 6.30 6.09
CA ALA A 3 15.75 5.90 5.13
C ALA A 3 14.39 5.71 5.83
N PRO A 4 13.26 6.07 5.21
CA PRO A 4 11.95 5.75 5.75
C PRO A 4 11.83 4.23 5.83
N THR A 5 11.74 3.69 7.05
CA THR A 5 11.34 2.31 7.28
C THR A 5 10.01 2.08 6.57
N ALA A 6 10.01 1.18 5.59
CA ALA A 6 8.80 0.69 4.94
C ALA A 6 7.80 0.33 6.03
N ARG A 7 6.73 1.13 6.15
CA ARG A 7 5.66 0.80 7.09
C ARG A 7 5.08 -0.51 6.61
N PRO A 8 4.99 -1.55 7.46
CA PRO A 8 4.24 -2.74 7.09
C PRO A 8 2.85 -2.27 6.68
N GLU A 9 2.37 -2.78 5.54
CA GLU A 9 1.05 -2.54 4.99
C GLU A 9 0.00 -3.02 6.00
N ARG A 10 -0.27 -2.18 6.99
CA ARG A 10 -1.31 -2.41 7.96
C ARG A 10 -2.60 -1.99 7.28
N PHE A 11 -3.39 -2.97 6.87
CA PHE A 11 -4.79 -2.72 6.60
C PHE A 11 -5.40 -2.22 7.91
N VAL A 12 -5.70 -0.92 8.00
CA VAL A 12 -6.23 -0.31 9.21
C VAL A 12 -7.54 -1.01 9.58
N ARG A 13 -7.55 -1.71 10.73
CA ARG A 13 -8.65 -2.59 11.24
C ARG A 13 -8.79 -3.97 10.61
N SER A 14 -7.84 -4.45 9.80
CA SER A 14 -7.85 -5.86 9.39
C SER A 14 -7.28 -6.73 10.51
N PRO A 15 -7.92 -7.86 10.86
CA PRO A 15 -7.36 -8.85 11.77
C PRO A 15 -6.22 -9.65 11.13
N VAL A 16 -5.59 -9.15 10.05
CA VAL A 16 -4.58 -9.86 9.26
C VAL A 16 -3.42 -8.92 8.93
N VAL A 17 -2.19 -9.37 9.16
CA VAL A 17 -0.95 -8.62 8.88
C VAL A 17 0.11 -9.51 8.22
N LEU A 18 0.91 -8.93 7.31
CA LEU A 18 2.08 -9.58 6.74
C LEU A 18 3.32 -9.23 7.57
N ARG A 19 4.05 -10.25 8.08
CA ARG A 19 5.29 -10.08 8.85
C ARG A 19 6.28 -11.16 8.43
N ASP A 20 7.51 -10.74 8.10
CA ASP A 20 8.60 -11.65 7.69
C ASP A 20 8.20 -12.60 6.53
N GLY A 21 7.36 -12.11 5.60
CA GLY A 21 6.85 -12.89 4.48
C GLY A 21 5.74 -13.89 4.83
N GLN A 22 5.21 -13.84 6.05
CA GLN A 22 4.16 -14.73 6.53
C GLN A 22 2.92 -13.95 6.98
N TRP A 23 1.75 -14.51 6.69
CA TRP A 23 0.47 -13.92 7.10
C TRP A 23 0.12 -14.32 8.53
N TRP A 24 -0.25 -13.35 9.36
CA TRP A 24 -0.65 -13.55 10.75
C TRP A 24 -2.06 -13.03 10.97
N LEU A 25 -2.90 -13.86 11.60
CA LEU A 25 -4.18 -13.45 12.16
C LEU A 25 -3.93 -12.82 13.52
N VAL A 26 -4.43 -11.60 13.74
CA VAL A 26 -4.23 -10.81 14.96
C VAL A 26 -5.57 -10.53 15.59
N SER A 27 -5.66 -10.82 16.89
CA SER A 27 -6.77 -10.46 17.76
C SER A 27 -6.24 -9.88 19.07
N GLU A 28 -7.13 -9.43 19.96
CA GLU A 28 -6.75 -9.01 21.31
C GLU A 28 -6.09 -10.14 22.11
N ALA A 29 -6.44 -11.40 21.82
CA ALA A 29 -5.89 -12.57 22.49
C ALA A 29 -4.49 -12.97 21.99
N GLY A 30 -4.00 -12.37 20.90
CA GLY A 30 -2.67 -12.65 20.35
C GLY A 30 -2.64 -12.78 18.84
N SER A 31 -1.55 -13.35 18.34
CA SER A 31 -1.31 -13.55 16.90
C SER A 31 -1.07 -15.03 16.58
N ILE A 32 -1.69 -15.52 15.51
CA ILE A 32 -1.57 -16.90 15.04
C ILE A 32 -1.15 -16.88 13.57
N LEU A 33 -0.21 -17.74 13.20
CA LEU A 33 0.23 -17.89 11.81
C LEU A 33 -0.90 -18.47 10.95
N ALA A 34 -1.18 -17.83 9.82
CA ALA A 34 -2.06 -18.38 8.80
C ALA A 34 -1.29 -19.41 7.95
N THR A 35 -1.70 -20.67 8.02
CA THR A 35 -1.02 -21.79 7.36
C THR A 35 -1.80 -22.40 6.19
N ASP A 36 -3.08 -22.05 6.03
CA ASP A 36 -3.88 -22.51 4.90
C ASP A 36 -3.43 -21.83 3.59
N PRO A 37 -2.90 -22.58 2.61
CA PRO A 37 -2.30 -22.00 1.41
C PRO A 37 -3.32 -21.29 0.50
N THR A 38 -4.57 -21.76 0.48
CA THR A 38 -5.64 -21.13 -0.30
C THR A 38 -6.02 -19.77 0.28
N PHE A 39 -6.06 -19.68 1.60
CA PHE A 39 -6.31 -18.45 2.32
C PHE A 39 -5.14 -17.45 2.15
N THR A 40 -3.90 -17.88 2.35
CA THR A 40 -2.73 -16.99 2.17
C THR A 40 -2.58 -16.48 0.75
N SER A 41 -2.85 -17.31 -0.27
CA SER A 41 -2.83 -16.86 -1.67
C SER A 41 -3.88 -15.77 -1.96
N ARG A 42 -5.05 -15.85 -1.33
CA ARG A 42 -6.07 -14.78 -1.44
C ARG A 42 -5.61 -13.49 -0.76
N LEU A 43 -4.90 -13.59 0.36
CA LEU A 43 -4.32 -12.42 1.04
C LEU A 43 -3.22 -11.77 0.18
N ASP A 44 -2.40 -12.57 -0.50
CA ASP A 44 -1.39 -12.06 -1.44
C ASP A 44 -2.04 -11.26 -2.58
N GLY A 45 -3.10 -11.82 -3.19
CA GLY A 45 -3.86 -11.12 -4.23
C GLY A 45 -4.51 -9.83 -3.72
N TYR A 46 -5.04 -9.84 -2.49
CA TYR A 46 -5.60 -8.65 -1.86
C TYR A 46 -4.55 -7.56 -1.63
N ALA A 47 -3.37 -7.93 -1.13
CA ALA A 47 -2.26 -7.00 -0.93
C ALA A 47 -1.80 -6.36 -2.24
N GLN A 48 -1.67 -7.16 -3.31
CA GLN A 48 -1.34 -6.64 -4.64
C GLN A 48 -2.39 -5.66 -5.15
N ALA A 49 -3.67 -5.94 -4.96
CA ALA A 49 -4.74 -5.04 -5.36
C ALA A 49 -4.69 -3.70 -4.60
N MET A 50 -4.35 -3.74 -3.32
CA MET A 50 -4.22 -2.55 -2.48
C MET A 50 -3.03 -1.68 -2.89
N VAL A 51 -1.87 -2.30 -3.18
CA VAL A 51 -0.72 -1.60 -3.76
C VAL A 51 -1.08 -0.93 -5.09
N ALA A 52 -1.80 -1.65 -5.98
CA ALA A 52 -2.23 -1.10 -7.25
C ALA A 52 -3.20 0.09 -7.08
N ALA A 53 -4.11 0.01 -6.11
CA ALA A 53 -5.03 1.10 -5.78
C ALA A 53 -4.28 2.33 -5.24
N ASP A 54 -3.35 2.14 -4.31
CA ASP A 54 -2.53 3.22 -3.76
C ASP A 54 -1.70 3.91 -4.85
N GLN A 55 -1.12 3.13 -5.78
CA GLN A 55 -0.39 3.67 -6.93
C GLN A 55 -1.32 4.49 -7.85
N ALA A 56 -2.52 3.97 -8.15
CA ALA A 56 -3.47 4.69 -8.99
C ALA A 56 -3.90 6.04 -8.37
N VAL A 57 -4.08 6.07 -7.05
CA VAL A 57 -4.36 7.31 -6.30
C VAL A 57 -3.16 8.27 -6.32
N ALA A 58 -1.95 7.75 -6.16
CA ALA A 58 -0.74 8.56 -6.23
C ALA A 58 -0.56 9.20 -7.62
N ASP A 59 -0.78 8.43 -8.69
CA ASP A 59 -0.72 8.90 -10.08
C ASP A 59 -1.75 9.99 -10.36
N LEU A 60 -2.98 9.82 -9.86
CA LEU A 60 -4.02 10.85 -9.99
C LEU A 60 -3.60 12.15 -9.33
N ARG A 61 -3.10 12.10 -8.09
CA ARG A 61 -2.65 13.29 -7.36
C ARG A 61 -1.45 13.97 -8.02
N ALA A 62 -0.55 13.19 -8.61
CA ALA A 62 0.60 13.73 -9.34
C ALA A 62 0.13 14.56 -10.55
N ARG A 63 -0.86 14.06 -11.31
CA ARG A 63 -1.46 14.78 -12.45
C ARG A 63 -2.18 16.06 -12.02
N GLU A 64 -2.91 16.02 -10.91
CA GLU A 64 -3.61 17.20 -10.37
C GLU A 64 -2.65 18.27 -9.82
N SER A 65 -1.47 17.85 -9.36
CA SER A 65 -0.45 18.76 -8.82
C SER A 65 0.45 19.36 -9.89
N GLU A 66 0.34 18.91 -11.15
CA GLU A 66 1.12 19.46 -12.25
C GLU A 66 0.61 20.89 -12.54
N PRO A 67 1.45 21.92 -12.35
CA PRO A 67 1.03 23.28 -12.66
C PRO A 67 0.72 23.36 -14.16
N PRO A 68 -0.25 24.20 -14.57
CA PRO A 68 -0.45 24.45 -16.00
C PRO A 68 0.90 24.86 -16.60
N PRO A 69 1.21 24.42 -17.84
CA PRO A 69 2.44 24.84 -18.49
C PRO A 69 2.52 26.36 -18.39
N ARG A 70 3.59 26.85 -17.75
CA ARG A 70 3.90 28.28 -17.80
C ARG A 70 4.13 28.55 -19.27
N ASP A 71 3.15 29.19 -19.92
CA ASP A 71 3.35 29.75 -21.24
C ASP A 71 4.59 30.64 -21.15
N ALA A 72 5.70 30.13 -21.68
CA ALA A 72 6.88 30.89 -22.02
C ALA A 72 6.51 31.73 -23.24
N GLY A 73 5.60 32.68 -23.05
CA GLY A 73 5.03 33.55 -24.06
C GLY A 73 5.26 35.02 -23.74
N GLY A 74 6.41 35.36 -23.16
CA GLY A 74 6.95 36.69 -23.30
C GLY A 74 7.43 36.85 -24.74
N GLN A 75 6.68 37.57 -25.57
CA GLN A 75 7.25 38.31 -26.70
C GLN A 75 6.27 39.39 -27.21
N ARG A 76 6.67 40.63 -26.89
CA ARG A 76 6.59 41.89 -27.67
C ARG A 76 5.26 42.34 -28.26
#